data_AF-A0A382YR25-F1
#
_entry.id   AF-A0A382YR25-F1
#
_cell.length_a   1.000
_cell.length_b   1.000
_cell.length_c   1.000
_cell.angle_alpha   90.00
_cell.angle_beta   90.00
_cell.angle_gamma   90.00
#
_symmetry.space_group_name_H-M   'P 1'
#
loop_
_entity.id
_entity.type
_entity.pdbx_description
1 polymer ?
#
loop_
_entity_poly.entity_id
_entity_poly.type
_entity_poly.pdbx_seq_one_letter_code
_entity_poly.pdbx_strand_id
1 'polypeptide(L)' 'MTGGTEVLPSVGVIVPNHDRIDQLVEAVESVQDQTYTGRVQTYVVYRPRPEFDQVLRRWGDS' A
#
# COMPACT_ATOMS: atom_id res chain seq x y z
N MET A 1 -19.24 25.98 17.66
CA MET A 1 -17.89 25.77 17.09
C MET A 1 -18.04 25.02 15.77
N THR A 2 -18.02 25.74 14.66
CA THR A 2 -18.00 25.15 13.31
C THR A 2 -16.56 24.73 13.01
N GLY A 3 -16.18 23.52 13.44
CA GLY A 3 -14.88 22.94 13.09
C GLY A 3 -14.91 22.53 11.63
N GLY A 4 -14.20 23.28 10.77
CA GLY A 4 -13.98 22.87 9.39
C GLY A 4 -13.32 21.50 9.38
N THR A 5 -13.78 20.61 8.50
CA THR A 5 -13.16 19.31 8.29
C THR A 5 -11.72 19.55 7.84
N GLU A 6 -10.74 19.28 8.69
CA GLU A 6 -9.34 19.41 8.32
C GLU A 6 -9.06 18.41 7.19
N VAL A 7 -8.81 18.92 5.99
CA VAL A 7 -8.53 18.07 4.83
C VAL A 7 -7.10 17.57 4.96
N LEU A 8 -6.97 16.31 5.39
CA LEU A 8 -5.67 15.66 5.48
C LEU A 8 -5.09 15.42 4.07
N PRO A 9 -3.76 15.54 3.89
CA PRO A 9 -3.12 15.28 2.60
C PRO A 9 -3.32 13.83 2.15
N SER A 10 -3.19 13.59 0.84
CA SER A 10 -3.06 12.22 0.35
C SER A 10 -1.60 11.79 0.42
N VAL A 11 -1.35 10.55 0.84
CA VAL A 11 -0.01 9.97 0.98
C VAL A 11 0.17 8.84 -0.04
N GLY A 12 1.22 8.92 -0.84
CA GLY A 12 1.66 7.83 -1.70
C GLY A 12 2.82 7.07 -1.04
N VAL A 13 2.69 5.75 -0.90
CA VAL A 13 3.75 4.89 -0.34
C VAL A 13 4.30 4.01 -1.45
N ILE A 14 5.61 4.08 -1.67
CA ILE A 14 6.30 3.29 -2.68
C ILE A 14 7.06 2.16 -1.99
N VAL A 15 6.72 0.91 -2.32
CA VAL A 15 7.36 -0.29 -1.78
C VAL A 15 8.15 -0.97 -2.89
N PRO A 16 9.46 -0.71 -3.00
CA PRO A 16 10.32 -1.42 -3.95
C PRO A 16 10.62 -2.83 -3.42
N ASN A 17 10.45 -3.83 -4.27
CA ASN A 17 10.79 -5.22 -3.94
C ASN A 17 11.38 -5.94 -5.15
N HIS A 18 12.39 -6.78 -4.92
CA HIS A 18 13.07 -7.52 -5.99
C HIS A 18 12.87 -9.05 -5.90
N ASP A 19 12.92 -9.63 -4.70
CA ASP A 19 12.94 -11.09 -4.49
C ASP A 19 12.30 -11.59 -3.19
N ARG A 20 11.75 -10.70 -2.38
CA ARG A 20 11.31 -11.00 -1.01
C ARG A 20 9.79 -10.86 -0.88
N ILE A 21 9.06 -11.86 -1.37
CA ILE A 21 7.60 -11.83 -1.48
C ILE A 21 6.93 -11.75 -0.10
N ASP A 22 7.35 -12.56 0.86
CA ASP A 22 6.73 -12.54 2.20
C ASP A 22 6.93 -11.19 2.88
N GLN A 23 8.13 -10.61 2.77
CA GLN A 23 8.42 -9.28 3.32
C GLN A 23 7.70 -8.17 2.56
N LEU A 24 7.44 -8.36 1.25
CA LEU A 24 6.59 -7.44 0.50
C LEU A 24 5.16 -7.46 1.04
N VAL A 25 4.63 -8.64 1.34
CA VAL A 25 3.30 -8.78 1.92
C VAL A 25 3.22 -8.08 3.26
N GLU A 26 4.16 -8.37 4.17
CA GLU A 26 4.24 -7.71 5.48
C GLU A 26 4.36 -6.19 5.35
N ALA A 27 5.16 -5.70 4.39
CA ALA A 27 5.31 -4.27 4.15
C ALA A 27 3.99 -3.63 3.68
N VAL A 28 3.27 -4.24 2.75
CA VAL A 28 1.98 -3.72 2.27
C VAL A 28 0.93 -3.76 3.40
N GLU A 29 0.87 -4.84 4.17
CA GLU A 29 -0.02 -4.97 5.33
C GLU A 29 0.26 -3.88 6.37
N SER A 30 1.54 -3.58 6.63
CA SER A 30 1.92 -2.52 7.58
C SER A 30 1.46 -1.12 7.13
N VAL A 31 1.37 -0.87 5.83
CA VAL A 31 0.85 0.38 5.25
C VAL A 31 -0.68 0.44 5.35
N GLN A 32 -1.35 -0.71 5.28
CA GLN A 32 -2.80 -0.81 5.42
C GLN A 32 -3.25 -0.67 6.89
N ASP A 33 -2.43 -1.10 7.86
CA ASP A 33 -2.72 -1.02 9.30
C ASP A 33 -2.36 0.34 9.94
N GLN A 34 -2.46 1.44 9.17
CA GLN A 34 -2.13 2.78 9.66
C GLN A 34 -3.35 3.44 10.31
N THR A 35 -3.10 4.23 11.36
CA THR A 35 -4.14 5.06 12.02
C THR A 35 -4.37 6.40 11.31
N TYR A 36 -3.67 6.64 10.19
CA TYR A 36 -3.84 7.83 9.39
C TYR A 36 -5.19 7.83 8.68
N THR A 37 -6.00 8.84 8.96
CA THR A 37 -7.38 8.93 8.45
C THR A 37 -7.49 9.62 7.08
N GLY A 38 -6.39 10.15 6.55
CA GLY A 38 -6.32 10.66 5.18
C GLY A 38 -6.16 9.53 4.15
N ARG A 39 -6.22 9.86 2.86
CA ARG A 39 -6.08 8.87 1.79
C ARG A 39 -4.64 8.35 1.72
N VAL A 40 -4.46 7.04 1.82
CA VAL A 40 -3.18 6.35 1.55
C VAL A 40 -3.31 5.54 0.27
N GLN A 41 -2.33 5.66 -0.62
CA GLN A 41 -2.22 4.86 -1.84
C GLN A 41 -0.87 4.14 -1.86
N THR A 42 -0.89 2.82 -1.96
CA THR A 42 0.32 2.00 -2.04
C THR A 42 0.68 1.69 -3.49
N TYR A 43 1.95 1.82 -3.83
CA TYR A 43 2.54 1.48 -5.11
C TYR A 43 3.64 0.45 -4.90
N VAL A 44 3.41 -0.77 -5.39
CA VAL A 44 4.41 -1.84 -5.35
C VAL A 44 5.24 -1.77 -6.63
N VAL A 45 6.55 -1.56 -6.48
CA VAL A 45 7.49 -1.54 -7.60
C VAL A 45 8.26 -2.85 -7.58
N TYR A 46 8.11 -3.66 -8.63
CA TYR A 46 8.71 -4.99 -8.68
C TYR A 46 9.17 -5.37 -10.08
N ARG A 47 10.02 -6.40 -10.12
CA ARG A 47 10.40 -7.08 -11.37
C ARG A 47 9.45 -8.25 -11.63
N PRO A 48 8.72 -8.29 -12.76
CA PRO A 48 7.75 -9.35 -13.05
C PRO A 48 8.33 -10.77 -12.95
N ARG A 49 7.62 -11.66 -12.24
CA ARG A 49 7.93 -13.08 -12.06
C ARG A 49 6.62 -13.87 -11.78
N PRO A 50 6.56 -15.18 -12.03
CA PRO A 50 5.34 -15.97 -11.84
C PRO A 50 4.71 -15.88 -10.45
N GLU A 51 5.52 -15.73 -9.40
CA GLU A 51 5.08 -15.65 -8.01
C GLU A 51 4.38 -14.32 -7.69
N PHE A 52 4.63 -13.27 -8.48
CA PHE A 52 4.04 -11.94 -8.29
C PHE A 52 2.57 -11.86 -8.74
N ASP A 53 2.09 -12.77 -9.57
CA ASP A 53 0.67 -12.81 -9.95
C ASP A 53 -0.23 -13.07 -8.74
N GLN A 54 0.28 -13.81 -7.74
CA GLN A 54 -0.44 -14.08 -6.49
C GLN A 54 -0.51 -12.82 -5.61
N VAL A 55 0.57 -12.04 -5.56
CA VAL A 55 0.66 -10.74 -4.89
C VAL A 55 -0.36 -9.77 -5.51
N LEU A 56 -0.39 -9.66 -6.84
CA LEU A 56 -1.36 -8.80 -7.53
C LEU A 56 -2.80 -9.21 -7.29
N ARG A 57 -3.13 -10.51 -7.34
CA ARG A 57 -4.49 -10.99 -7.06
C ARG A 57 -4.95 -10.69 -5.64
N ARG A 58 -4.04 -10.63 -4.67
CA ARG A 58 -4.35 -10.34 -3.27
C ARG A 58 -4.83 -8.90 -3.05
N TRP A 59 -4.40 -7.94 -3.88
CA TRP A 59 -4.73 -6.51 -3.74
C TRP A 59 -5.31 -5.84 -5.00
N GLY A 60 -5.55 -6.60 -6.06
CA GLY A 60 -5.99 -6.09 -7.36
C GLY A 60 -7.49 -5.83 -7.50
N ASP A 61 -8.30 -6.27 -6.54
CA ASP A 61 -9.76 -6.11 -6.54
C ASP A 61 -10.22 -4.97 -5.59
N SER A 62 -9.70 -3.76 -5.80
CA SER A 62 -10.16 -2.55 -5.07
C SER A 62 -10.55 -1.42 -6.03
#